data_AF-A0A0Q0YBU6-F1
#
_entry.id   AF-A0A0Q0YBU6-F1
#
_cell.length_a   1.000
_cell.length_b   1.000
_cell.length_c   1.000
_cell.angle_alpha   90.00
_cell.angle_beta   90.00
_cell.angle_gamma   90.00
#
_symmetry.space_group_name_H-M   'P 1'
#
loop_
_entity.id
_entity.type
_entity.pdbx_description
1 polymer ?
#
loop_
_entity_poly.entity_id
_entity_poly.type
_entity_poly.pdbx_seq_one_letter_code
_entity_poly.pdbx_strand_id
1 'polypeptide(L)'
;MLVLMHPSLTDLLDQAPACSDSAHLRGFIAESQDLARNALHHGEAAVSVARWYSQVTTALLGSPALAQEPPVTPVGALAREEALPSTPLLWVSPHTPSAQAGFWEMGRDLSHVPSAPSLAQALRQRPPAMRTIDGLPDLDAPVNIQEHLLDPAAALRLCASLTEEESQALNQAWITGMELEAQRWRDRVPTTLTARELPALQRSAFGDAARSVSLVIRSVAARNNITIDTNV
;
A
#
# COMPACT_ATOMS: atom_id res chain seq x y z
N MET A 1 22.52 4.23 -1.09
CA MET A 1 22.98 3.68 0.20
C MET A 1 22.14 2.45 0.46
N LEU A 2 22.72 1.25 0.41
CA LEU A 2 22.00 0.02 0.78
C LEU A 2 21.77 0.07 2.29
N VAL A 3 20.54 0.30 2.71
CA VAL A 3 20.16 0.06 4.10
C VAL A 3 20.20 -1.45 4.29
N LEU A 4 21.11 -1.92 5.14
CA LEU A 4 21.14 -3.32 5.55
C LEU A 4 19.90 -3.56 6.41
N MET A 5 18.97 -4.37 5.90
CA MET A 5 17.84 -4.84 6.70
C MET A 5 18.35 -5.67 7.87
N HIS A 6 17.59 -5.66 8.98
CA HIS A 6 17.90 -6.44 10.16
C HIS A 6 18.07 -7.95 9.80
N PRO A 7 19.08 -8.66 10.34
CA PRO A 7 19.38 -10.05 9.94
C PRO A 7 18.19 -11.00 10.00
N SER A 8 17.33 -10.88 11.02
CA SER A 8 16.13 -11.72 11.14
C SER A 8 15.16 -11.60 9.97
N LEU A 9 15.09 -10.44 9.31
CA LEU A 9 14.25 -10.24 8.12
C LEU A 9 14.84 -10.99 6.93
N THR A 10 16.15 -10.90 6.75
CA THR A 10 16.89 -11.64 5.71
C THR A 10 16.78 -13.15 5.94
N ASP A 11 17.00 -13.61 7.17
CA ASP A 11 16.96 -15.03 7.52
C ASP A 11 15.57 -15.64 7.26
N LEU A 12 14.48 -14.93 7.59
CA LEU A 12 13.13 -15.40 7.31
C LEU A 12 12.87 -15.47 5.79
N LEU A 13 13.31 -14.45 5.05
CA LEU A 13 13.14 -14.40 3.60
C LEU A 13 13.89 -15.53 2.89
N ASP A 14 15.11 -15.85 3.33
CA ASP A 14 15.91 -16.95 2.80
C ASP A 14 15.26 -18.32 3.06
N GLN A 15 14.55 -18.47 4.19
CA GLN A 15 13.87 -19.71 4.57
C GLN A 15 12.49 -19.89 3.92
N ALA A 16 11.79 -18.79 3.61
CA ALA A 16 10.41 -18.82 3.10
C ALA A 16 10.19 -19.75 1.89
N PRO A 17 11.08 -19.79 0.87
CA PRO A 17 10.91 -20.70 -0.28
C PRO A 17 10.93 -22.20 0.08
N ALA A 18 11.52 -22.57 1.21
CA ALA A 18 11.62 -23.95 1.67
C ALA A 18 10.41 -24.41 2.52
N CYS A 19 9.42 -23.54 2.74
CA CYS A 19 8.22 -23.86 3.52
C CYS A 19 7.48 -25.08 2.92
N SER A 20 7.35 -26.15 3.70
CA SER A 20 6.96 -27.48 3.20
C SER A 20 5.50 -27.86 3.42
N ASP A 21 4.84 -27.24 4.40
CA ASP A 21 3.48 -27.62 4.80
C ASP A 21 2.67 -26.44 5.32
N SER A 22 1.34 -26.62 5.39
CA SER A 22 0.39 -25.57 5.73
C SER A 22 0.49 -25.09 7.19
N ALA A 23 1.00 -25.90 8.12
CA ALA A 23 1.17 -25.49 9.50
C ALA A 23 2.38 -24.55 9.62
N HIS A 24 3.49 -24.91 8.97
CA HIS A 24 4.66 -24.04 8.83
C HIS A 24 4.31 -22.74 8.12
N LEU A 25 3.52 -22.80 7.05
CA LEU A 25 3.09 -21.60 6.31
C LEU A 25 2.38 -20.59 7.21
N ARG A 26 1.44 -21.04 8.06
CA ARG A 26 0.77 -20.15 9.03
C ARG A 26 1.76 -19.55 10.04
N GLY A 27 2.75 -20.34 10.47
CA GLY A 27 3.85 -19.88 11.32
C GLY A 27 4.65 -18.76 10.66
N PHE A 28 5.10 -18.96 9.42
CA PHE A 28 5.83 -17.96 8.64
C PHE A 28 5.03 -16.67 8.45
N ILE A 29 3.72 -16.77 8.18
CA ILE A 29 2.87 -15.59 8.03
C ILE A 29 2.80 -14.82 9.35
N ALA A 30 2.55 -15.49 10.47
CA ALA A 30 2.50 -14.85 11.78
C ALA A 30 3.85 -14.20 12.15
N GLU A 31 4.95 -14.94 12.00
CA GLU A 31 6.31 -14.45 12.27
C GLU A 31 6.68 -13.26 11.37
N SER A 32 6.30 -13.30 10.09
CA SER A 32 6.55 -12.18 9.17
C SER A 32 5.84 -10.89 9.62
N GLN A 33 4.64 -11.00 10.16
CA GLN A 33 3.92 -9.84 10.69
C GLN A 33 4.57 -9.32 11.99
N ASP A 34 5.03 -10.21 12.87
CA ASP A 34 5.70 -9.76 14.09
C ASP A 34 7.06 -9.11 13.79
N LEU A 35 7.82 -9.66 12.85
CA LEU A 35 9.08 -9.08 12.41
C LEU A 35 8.89 -7.75 11.68
N ALA A 36 7.89 -7.60 10.80
CA ALA A 36 7.55 -6.30 10.22
C ALA A 36 7.25 -5.26 11.29
N ARG A 37 6.45 -5.63 12.31
CA ARG A 37 6.09 -4.70 13.40
C ARG A 37 7.30 -4.29 14.22
N ASN A 38 8.17 -5.25 14.54
CA ASN A 38 9.41 -4.98 15.27
C ASN A 38 10.36 -4.08 14.47
N ALA A 39 10.51 -4.32 13.16
CA ALA A 39 11.32 -3.47 12.28
C ALA A 39 10.82 -2.01 12.29
N LEU A 40 9.51 -1.80 12.12
CA LEU A 40 8.89 -0.48 12.19
C LEU A 40 9.00 0.17 13.58
N HIS A 41 8.99 -0.63 14.65
CA HIS A 41 9.20 -0.14 16.01
C HIS A 41 10.65 0.34 16.20
N HIS A 42 11.62 -0.31 15.57
CA HIS A 42 13.03 0.06 15.59
C HIS A 42 13.43 1.12 14.54
N GLY A 43 12.46 1.65 13.79
CA GLY A 43 12.68 2.77 12.86
C GLY A 43 13.14 2.36 11.46
N GLU A 44 12.96 1.09 11.08
CA GLU A 44 13.09 0.68 9.68
C GLU A 44 12.06 1.43 8.82
N ALA A 45 12.48 1.91 7.64
CA ALA A 45 11.60 2.66 6.75
C ALA A 45 10.44 1.79 6.25
N ALA A 46 9.23 2.36 6.20
CA ALA A 46 8.02 1.64 5.79
C ALA A 46 8.14 1.04 4.39
N VAL A 47 8.81 1.74 3.46
CA VAL A 47 9.06 1.26 2.09
C VAL A 47 9.95 0.01 2.08
N SER A 48 10.97 -0.04 2.94
CA SER A 48 11.85 -1.22 3.06
C SER A 48 11.08 -2.41 3.62
N VAL A 49 10.27 -2.18 4.67
CA VAL A 49 9.42 -3.22 5.28
C VAL A 49 8.38 -3.74 4.29
N ALA A 50 7.75 -2.85 3.51
CA ALA A 50 6.76 -3.24 2.51
C ALA A 50 7.37 -4.08 1.38
N ARG A 51 8.56 -3.71 0.91
CA ARG A 51 9.31 -4.51 -0.06
C ARG A 51 9.61 -5.90 0.49
N TRP A 52 10.19 -5.96 1.68
CA TRP A 52 10.51 -7.23 2.35
C TRP A 52 9.27 -8.11 2.53
N TYR A 53 8.18 -7.53 3.04
CA TYR A 53 6.94 -8.26 3.29
C TYR A 53 6.33 -8.81 1.99
N SER A 54 6.39 -8.03 0.92
CA SER A 54 5.94 -8.46 -0.41
C SER A 54 6.76 -9.63 -0.95
N GLN A 55 8.08 -9.60 -0.74
CA GLN A 55 8.99 -10.67 -1.15
C GLN A 55 8.77 -11.94 -0.35
N VAL A 56 8.62 -11.85 0.97
CA VAL A 56 8.28 -13.00 1.82
C VAL A 56 6.95 -13.61 1.39
N THR A 57 5.92 -12.78 1.21
CA THR A 57 4.59 -13.25 0.77
C THR A 57 4.68 -13.96 -0.58
N THR A 58 5.40 -13.38 -1.55
CA THR A 58 5.58 -13.98 -2.88
C THR A 58 6.37 -15.30 -2.82
N ALA A 59 7.41 -15.37 -1.99
CA ALA A 59 8.19 -16.59 -1.75
C ALA A 59 7.32 -17.70 -1.15
N LEU A 60 6.47 -17.37 -0.17
CA LEU A 60 5.55 -18.32 0.44
C LEU A 60 4.48 -18.80 -0.55
N LEU A 61 3.94 -17.92 -1.40
CA LEU A 61 3.00 -18.30 -2.46
C LEU A 61 3.59 -19.32 -3.45
N GLY A 62 4.90 -19.26 -3.69
CA GLY A 62 5.63 -20.20 -4.55
C GLY A 62 6.23 -21.41 -3.81
N SER A 63 5.99 -21.55 -2.50
CA SER A 63 6.64 -22.59 -1.68
C SER A 63 6.02 -23.99 -1.87
N PRO A 64 6.76 -25.07 -1.54
CA PRO A 64 6.24 -26.44 -1.59
C PRO A 64 4.95 -26.66 -0.78
N ALA A 65 4.72 -25.88 0.28
CA ALA A 65 3.49 -25.92 1.08
C ALA A 65 2.20 -25.68 0.28
N LEU A 66 2.30 -25.02 -0.88
CA LEU A 66 1.18 -24.72 -1.77
C LEU A 66 1.33 -25.41 -3.15
N ALA A 67 2.26 -26.35 -3.31
CA ALA A 67 2.55 -26.97 -4.62
C ALA A 67 1.39 -27.80 -5.21
N GLN A 68 0.44 -28.24 -4.36
CA GLN A 68 -0.76 -28.94 -4.81
C GLN A 68 -1.88 -27.98 -5.22
N GLU A 69 -1.76 -26.70 -4.86
CA GLU A 69 -2.72 -25.68 -5.22
C GLU A 69 -2.37 -25.09 -6.59
N PRO A 70 -3.37 -24.70 -7.40
CA PRO A 70 -3.12 -23.95 -8.62
C PRO A 70 -2.32 -22.67 -8.31
N PRO A 71 -1.29 -22.33 -9.10
CA PRO A 71 -0.49 -21.14 -8.85
C PRO A 71 -1.34 -19.88 -9.02
N VAL A 72 -1.09 -18.90 -8.16
CA VAL A 72 -1.72 -17.57 -8.24
C VAL A 72 -0.72 -16.56 -8.77
N THR A 73 -1.21 -15.53 -9.46
CA THR A 73 -0.38 -14.43 -9.98
C THR A 73 -0.57 -13.19 -9.13
N PRO A 74 0.43 -12.74 -8.34
CA PRO A 74 0.34 -11.49 -7.60
C PRO A 74 0.03 -10.29 -8.49
N VAL A 75 -0.78 -9.36 -7.99
CA VAL A 75 -1.12 -8.09 -8.66
C VAL A 75 -1.18 -6.95 -7.64
N GLY A 76 -1.38 -5.72 -8.13
CA GLY A 76 -1.54 -4.55 -7.26
C GLY A 76 -0.28 -4.25 -6.44
N ALA A 77 -0.45 -3.83 -5.18
CA ALA A 77 0.65 -3.46 -4.30
C ALA A 77 1.64 -4.61 -4.07
N LEU A 78 1.14 -5.85 -3.95
CA LEU A 78 1.99 -7.02 -3.76
C LEU A 78 2.96 -7.22 -4.94
N ALA A 79 2.46 -7.13 -6.17
CA ALA A 79 3.31 -7.26 -7.37
C ALA A 79 4.29 -6.10 -7.57
N ARG A 80 4.00 -4.92 -6.98
CA ARG A 80 4.88 -3.75 -7.03
C ARG A 80 5.88 -3.71 -5.87
N GLU A 81 5.87 -4.72 -4.99
CA GLU A 81 6.65 -4.75 -3.75
C GLU A 81 6.31 -3.60 -2.78
N GLU A 82 5.04 -3.20 -2.76
CA GLU A 82 4.52 -2.09 -1.94
C GLU A 82 3.55 -2.57 -0.85
N ALA A 83 3.39 -3.87 -0.65
CA ALA A 83 2.42 -4.39 0.30
C ALA A 83 2.93 -4.31 1.75
N LEU A 84 2.12 -3.71 2.62
CA LEU A 84 2.21 -3.88 4.07
C LEU A 84 1.23 -4.98 4.53
N PRO A 85 1.36 -5.50 5.76
CA PRO A 85 0.39 -6.46 6.28
C PRO A 85 -1.04 -5.90 6.40
N SER A 86 -1.21 -4.56 6.41
CA SER A 86 -2.53 -3.90 6.34
C SER A 86 -3.01 -3.64 4.91
N THR A 87 -2.21 -3.93 3.89
CA THR A 87 -2.59 -3.73 2.49
C THR A 87 -3.32 -4.96 1.97
N PRO A 88 -4.41 -4.81 1.19
CA PRO A 88 -5.01 -5.92 0.46
C PRO A 88 -3.95 -6.66 -0.38
N LEU A 89 -3.81 -7.97 -0.14
CA LEU A 89 -2.90 -8.83 -0.88
C LEU A 89 -3.68 -9.46 -2.03
N LEU A 90 -3.48 -8.91 -3.23
CA LEU A 90 -4.27 -9.27 -4.40
C LEU A 90 -3.51 -10.24 -5.30
N TRP A 91 -4.21 -11.24 -5.82
CA TRP A 91 -3.69 -12.11 -6.86
C TRP A 91 -4.81 -12.65 -7.74
N VAL A 92 -4.44 -13.05 -8.96
CA VAL A 92 -5.33 -13.74 -9.90
C VAL A 92 -5.17 -15.23 -9.71
N SER A 93 -6.28 -15.93 -9.55
CA SER A 93 -6.32 -17.38 -9.42
C SER A 93 -7.17 -17.99 -10.53
N PRO A 94 -6.81 -19.16 -11.10
CA PRO A 94 -7.67 -19.90 -12.01
C PRO A 94 -8.94 -20.44 -11.32
N HIS A 95 -8.94 -20.53 -9.98
CA HIS A 95 -10.07 -20.97 -9.18
C HIS A 95 -10.37 -19.96 -8.08
N THR A 96 -11.61 -19.48 -8.01
CA THR A 96 -12.06 -18.53 -6.99
C THR A 96 -13.19 -19.15 -6.15
N PRO A 97 -13.07 -19.24 -4.82
CA PRO A 97 -11.92 -18.82 -4.01
C PRO A 97 -10.71 -19.76 -4.14
N SER A 98 -9.50 -19.21 -4.04
CA SER A 98 -8.25 -19.97 -3.94
C SER A 98 -8.01 -20.43 -2.50
N ALA A 99 -7.31 -21.54 -2.30
CA ALA A 99 -6.89 -21.97 -0.96
C ALA A 99 -5.95 -20.95 -0.31
N GLN A 100 -5.13 -20.28 -1.13
CA GLN A 100 -4.19 -19.24 -0.75
C GLN A 100 -4.87 -18.07 -0.04
N ALA A 101 -6.07 -17.65 -0.50
CA ALA A 101 -6.84 -16.58 0.13
C ALA A 101 -7.26 -16.91 1.57
N GLY A 102 -7.30 -18.19 1.94
CA GLY A 102 -7.59 -18.63 3.31
C GLY A 102 -6.41 -18.50 4.29
N PHE A 103 -5.18 -18.23 3.81
CA PHE A 103 -4.00 -18.14 4.68
C PHE A 103 -3.68 -16.73 5.17
N TRP A 104 -4.00 -15.69 4.38
CA TRP A 104 -3.76 -14.30 4.74
C TRP A 104 -5.07 -13.58 5.03
N GLU A 105 -5.14 -12.86 6.15
CA GLU A 105 -6.30 -12.03 6.49
C GLU A 105 -6.65 -11.01 5.39
N MET A 106 -5.61 -10.45 4.76
CA MET A 106 -5.74 -9.49 3.66
C MET A 106 -5.73 -10.13 2.27
N GLY A 107 -5.65 -11.46 2.17
CA GLY A 107 -5.62 -12.19 0.90
C GLY A 107 -6.94 -12.10 0.14
N ARG A 108 -6.92 -11.67 -1.13
CA ARG A 108 -8.11 -11.54 -1.96
C ARG A 108 -7.82 -12.02 -3.38
N ASP A 109 -8.72 -12.85 -3.90
CA ASP A 109 -8.70 -13.28 -5.30
C ASP A 109 -9.32 -12.23 -6.22
N LEU A 110 -8.69 -12.02 -7.37
CA LEU A 110 -9.28 -11.33 -8.51
C LEU A 110 -9.57 -12.32 -9.64
N SER A 111 -10.67 -12.09 -10.35
CA SER A 111 -11.07 -12.94 -11.48
C SER A 111 -10.17 -12.77 -12.71
N HIS A 112 -9.47 -11.64 -12.83
CA HIS A 112 -8.55 -11.35 -13.93
C HIS A 112 -7.53 -10.30 -13.50
N VAL A 113 -6.42 -10.22 -14.25
CA VAL A 113 -5.39 -9.19 -14.02
C VAL A 113 -6.03 -7.83 -14.32
N PRO A 114 -6.03 -6.87 -13.37
CA PRO A 114 -6.60 -5.56 -13.62
C PRO A 114 -5.79 -4.84 -14.70
N SER A 115 -6.48 -4.28 -15.70
CA SER A 115 -5.84 -3.40 -16.66
C SER A 115 -5.36 -2.13 -15.97
N ALA A 116 -4.27 -1.52 -16.46
CA ALA A 116 -3.87 -0.19 -16.02
C ALA A 116 -5.05 0.79 -16.14
N PRO A 117 -5.28 1.67 -15.15
CA PRO A 117 -6.37 2.62 -15.22
C PRO A 117 -6.15 3.59 -16.39
N SER A 118 -7.24 4.03 -17.00
CA SER A 118 -7.15 5.17 -17.95
C SER A 118 -6.69 6.43 -17.20
N LEU A 119 -6.04 7.36 -17.92
CA LEU A 119 -5.64 8.65 -17.32
C LEU A 119 -6.83 9.37 -16.67
N ALA A 120 -7.98 9.41 -17.34
CA ALA A 120 -9.20 10.02 -16.79
C ALA A 120 -9.68 9.33 -15.50
N GLN A 121 -9.51 8.00 -15.38
CA GLN A 121 -9.85 7.28 -14.16
C GLN A 121 -8.87 7.58 -13.03
N ALA A 122 -7.56 7.63 -13.30
CA ALA A 122 -6.57 7.99 -12.30
C ALA A 122 -6.78 9.41 -11.77
N LEU A 123 -7.09 10.37 -12.66
CA LEU A 123 -7.35 11.76 -12.28
C LEU A 123 -8.62 11.94 -11.43
N ARG A 124 -9.59 11.01 -11.50
CA ARG A 124 -10.78 11.01 -10.64
C ARG A 124 -10.51 10.54 -9.21
N GLN A 125 -9.37 9.90 -8.95
CA GLN A 125 -8.95 9.49 -7.59
C GLN A 125 -8.36 10.66 -6.80
N ARG A 126 -8.77 11.89 -7.12
CA ARG A 126 -8.28 13.09 -6.46
C ARG A 126 -8.67 13.03 -4.97
N PRO A 127 -7.73 13.31 -4.05
CA PRO A 127 -8.04 13.41 -2.63
C PRO A 127 -9.12 14.48 -2.39
N PRO A 128 -10.05 14.25 -1.44
CA PRO A 128 -11.08 15.23 -1.14
C PRO A 128 -10.47 16.53 -0.63
N ALA A 129 -11.10 17.65 -0.95
CA ALA A 129 -10.66 18.95 -0.45
C ALA A 129 -10.73 19.01 1.08
N MET A 130 -9.74 19.65 1.72
CA MET A 130 -9.79 19.91 3.16
C MET A 130 -11.01 20.78 3.47
N ARG A 131 -11.94 20.24 4.25
CA ARG A 131 -13.11 20.96 4.74
C ARG A 131 -12.73 21.81 5.94
N THR A 132 -13.32 23.00 6.04
CA THR A 132 -13.17 23.87 7.20
C THR A 132 -14.52 24.14 7.86
N ILE A 133 -14.54 24.13 9.19
CA ILE A 133 -15.69 24.49 10.04
C ILE A 133 -15.20 25.63 10.94
N ASP A 134 -15.86 26.79 10.85
CA ASP A 134 -15.49 28.01 11.59
C ASP A 134 -14.02 28.43 11.42
N GLY A 135 -13.45 28.20 10.23
CA GLY A 135 -12.06 28.54 9.90
C GLY A 135 -11.01 27.53 10.39
N LEU A 136 -11.42 26.44 11.04
CA LEU A 136 -10.56 25.34 11.46
C LEU A 136 -10.76 24.11 10.56
N PRO A 137 -9.75 23.23 10.39
CA PRO A 137 -9.93 21.97 9.70
C PRO A 137 -11.04 21.12 10.34
N ASP A 138 -11.90 20.53 9.50
CA ASP A 138 -12.91 19.56 9.92
C ASP A 138 -12.21 18.30 10.45
N LEU A 139 -12.17 18.17 11.78
CA LEU A 139 -11.51 17.05 12.43
C LEU A 139 -12.33 15.76 12.38
N ASP A 140 -13.60 15.82 12.00
CA ASP A 140 -14.46 14.64 11.88
C ASP A 140 -14.46 14.07 10.45
N ALA A 141 -13.73 14.72 9.54
CA ALA A 141 -13.51 14.23 8.19
C ALA A 141 -12.77 12.88 8.20
N PRO A 142 -13.21 11.90 7.39
CA PRO A 142 -12.57 10.58 7.31
C PRO A 142 -11.17 10.69 6.70
N VAL A 143 -10.22 9.95 7.27
CA VAL A 143 -8.86 9.81 6.77
C VAL A 143 -8.66 8.42 6.19
N ASN A 144 -8.61 8.35 4.86
CA ASN A 144 -8.31 7.14 4.12
C ASN A 144 -6.95 7.28 3.41
N ILE A 145 -5.90 6.67 3.98
CA ILE A 145 -4.54 6.76 3.43
C ILE A 145 -4.45 6.00 2.09
N GLN A 146 -5.10 4.85 1.99
CA GLN A 146 -5.09 4.05 0.77
C GLN A 146 -5.76 4.82 -0.38
N GLU A 147 -7.02 5.22 -0.20
CA GLU A 147 -7.80 5.88 -1.26
C GLU A 147 -7.31 7.30 -1.57
N HIS A 148 -6.77 8.02 -0.59
CA HIS A 148 -6.38 9.42 -0.79
C HIS A 148 -4.89 9.60 -1.12
N LEU A 149 -4.00 8.64 -0.81
CA LEU A 149 -2.56 8.80 -1.06
C LEU A 149 -1.99 7.69 -1.92
N LEU A 150 -2.18 6.43 -1.53
CA LEU A 150 -1.46 5.30 -2.13
C LEU A 150 -2.04 4.88 -3.48
N ASP A 151 -3.35 4.70 -3.56
CA ASP A 151 -4.05 4.35 -4.79
C ASP A 151 -3.88 5.40 -5.90
N PRO A 152 -4.11 6.71 -5.67
CA PRO A 152 -3.92 7.72 -6.71
C PRO A 152 -2.45 7.82 -7.15
N ALA A 153 -1.49 7.67 -6.25
CA ALA A 153 -0.08 7.65 -6.61
C ALA A 153 0.28 6.46 -7.50
N ALA A 154 -0.20 5.27 -7.15
CA ALA A 154 -0.02 4.07 -7.96
C ALA A 154 -0.68 4.21 -9.34
N ALA A 155 -1.92 4.70 -9.39
CA ALA A 155 -2.66 4.88 -10.63
C ALA A 155 -1.95 5.84 -11.59
N LEU A 156 -1.51 7.01 -11.10
CA LEU A 156 -0.80 8.00 -11.92
C LEU A 156 0.53 7.46 -12.45
N ARG A 157 1.31 6.75 -11.64
CA ARG A 157 2.57 6.13 -12.08
C ARG A 157 2.38 5.11 -13.21
N LEU A 158 1.21 4.45 -13.27
CA LEU A 158 0.91 3.44 -14.29
C LEU A 158 0.45 4.03 -15.62
N CYS A 159 -0.16 5.22 -15.62
CA CYS A 159 -0.87 5.72 -16.81
C CYS A 159 -0.48 7.14 -17.27
N ALA A 160 0.19 7.94 -16.42
CA ALA A 160 0.49 9.33 -16.73
C ALA A 160 1.95 9.52 -17.16
N SER A 161 2.16 10.43 -18.12
CA SER A 161 3.50 10.95 -18.43
C SER A 161 3.85 12.10 -17.49
N LEU A 162 4.46 11.77 -16.36
CA LEU A 162 4.84 12.73 -15.32
C LEU A 162 6.11 13.52 -15.70
N THR A 163 6.16 14.80 -15.34
CA THR A 163 7.44 15.53 -15.30
C THR A 163 8.28 15.06 -14.11
N GLU A 164 9.57 15.45 -14.09
CA GLU A 164 10.44 15.16 -12.95
C GLU A 164 9.87 15.73 -11.64
N GLU A 165 9.40 16.98 -11.67
CA GLU A 165 8.80 17.64 -10.50
C GLU A 165 7.52 16.93 -10.02
N GLU A 166 6.64 16.53 -10.95
CA GLU A 166 5.42 15.78 -10.63
C GLU A 166 5.76 14.40 -10.05
N SER A 167 6.73 13.71 -10.64
CA SER A 167 7.21 12.41 -10.18
C SER A 167 7.80 12.51 -8.77
N GLN A 168 8.63 13.51 -8.51
CA GLN A 168 9.25 13.73 -7.21
C GLN A 168 8.19 14.06 -6.15
N ALA A 169 7.26 14.98 -6.44
CA ALA A 169 6.18 15.35 -5.52
C ALA A 169 5.24 14.18 -5.21
N LEU A 170 4.90 13.39 -6.23
CA LEU A 170 4.08 12.20 -6.09
C LEU A 170 4.79 11.11 -5.28
N ASN A 171 6.09 10.92 -5.52
CA ASN A 171 6.89 9.96 -4.78
C ASN A 171 7.01 10.32 -3.30
N GLN A 172 7.22 11.61 -2.99
CA GLN A 172 7.27 12.06 -1.61
C GLN A 172 5.92 11.85 -0.89
N ALA A 173 4.80 12.15 -1.55
CA ALA A 173 3.48 11.92 -0.99
C ALA A 173 3.19 10.43 -0.76
N TRP A 174 3.60 9.57 -1.70
CA TRP A 174 3.50 8.12 -1.56
C TRP A 174 4.34 7.59 -0.39
N ILE A 175 5.60 8.03 -0.23
CA ILE A 175 6.44 7.67 0.93
C ILE A 175 5.74 8.08 2.23
N THR A 176 5.21 9.29 2.30
CA THR A 176 4.46 9.75 3.47
C THR A 176 3.22 8.88 3.73
N GLY A 177 2.48 8.48 2.69
CA GLY A 177 1.36 7.56 2.83
C GLY A 177 1.79 6.19 3.37
N MET A 178 2.89 5.63 2.87
CA MET A 178 3.44 4.34 3.33
C MET A 178 3.85 4.40 4.81
N GLU A 179 4.50 5.49 5.22
CA GLU A 179 4.89 5.70 6.62
C GLU A 179 3.67 5.81 7.54
N LEU A 180 2.65 6.58 7.15
CA LEU A 180 1.43 6.73 7.94
C LEU A 180 0.69 5.39 8.07
N GLU A 181 0.58 4.63 6.98
CA GLU A 181 -0.08 3.32 6.98
C GLU A 181 0.67 2.31 7.85
N ALA A 182 2.00 2.25 7.71
CA ALA A 182 2.85 1.36 8.50
C ALA A 182 2.80 1.69 9.99
N GLN A 183 2.85 2.98 10.35
CA GLN A 183 2.74 3.41 11.75
C GLN A 183 1.38 3.04 12.34
N ARG A 184 0.28 3.27 11.61
CA ARG A 184 -1.05 2.86 12.07
C ARG A 184 -1.15 1.36 12.31
N TRP A 185 -0.68 0.56 11.37
CA TRP A 185 -0.70 -0.88 11.51
C TRP A 185 0.18 -1.36 12.68
N ARG A 186 1.38 -0.78 12.83
CA ARG A 186 2.29 -1.04 13.95
C ARG A 186 1.61 -0.76 15.29
N ASP A 187 0.96 0.39 15.39
CA ASP A 187 0.32 0.90 16.60
C ASP A 187 -1.10 0.31 16.82
N ARG A 188 -1.50 -0.66 15.97
CA ARG A 188 -2.80 -1.35 15.99
C ARG A 188 -4.00 -0.40 15.90
N VAL A 189 -3.83 0.69 15.17
CA VAL A 189 -4.88 1.66 14.91
C VAL A 189 -5.77 1.14 13.78
N PRO A 190 -7.11 1.16 13.93
CA PRO A 190 -8.05 0.71 12.89
C PRO A 190 -7.86 1.42 11.55
N THR A 191 -8.31 0.81 10.46
CA THR A 191 -8.24 1.34 9.07
C THR A 191 -9.18 2.51 8.81
N THR A 192 -10.30 2.58 9.53
CA THR A 192 -11.22 3.73 9.48
C THR A 192 -10.93 4.65 10.64
N LEU A 193 -10.56 5.90 10.34
CA LEU A 193 -10.32 6.95 11.32
C LEU A 193 -10.84 8.29 10.80
N THR A 194 -11.14 9.17 11.73
CA THR A 194 -11.31 10.61 11.49
C THR A 194 -9.99 11.33 11.69
N ALA A 195 -9.88 12.55 11.16
CA ALA A 195 -8.68 13.36 11.37
C ALA A 195 -8.40 13.56 12.87
N ARG A 196 -9.40 13.70 13.73
CA ARG A 196 -9.25 13.86 15.18
C ARG A 196 -8.43 12.76 15.84
N GLU A 197 -8.54 11.53 15.36
CA GLU A 197 -7.93 10.34 15.95
C GLU A 197 -6.44 10.18 15.59
N LEU A 198 -5.95 10.98 14.65
CA LEU A 198 -4.53 11.01 14.31
C LEU A 198 -3.76 12.01 15.21
N PRO A 199 -2.55 11.65 15.65
CA PRO A 199 -1.60 12.59 16.23
C PRO A 199 -1.42 13.83 15.35
N ALA A 200 -1.26 15.01 15.96
CA ALA A 200 -1.21 16.28 15.24
C ALA A 200 -0.17 16.29 14.10
N LEU A 201 1.01 15.69 14.33
CA LEU A 201 2.06 15.57 13.31
C LEU A 201 1.62 14.70 12.13
N GLN A 202 0.98 13.56 12.39
CA GLN A 202 0.48 12.66 11.35
C GLN A 202 -0.65 13.30 10.53
N ARG A 203 -1.53 14.07 11.19
CA ARG A 203 -2.57 14.85 10.48
C ARG A 203 -1.98 15.85 9.51
N SER A 204 -0.98 16.61 9.94
CA SER A 204 -0.31 17.58 9.07
C SER A 204 0.37 16.87 7.90
N ALA A 205 1.11 15.79 8.17
CA ALA A 205 1.75 14.99 7.12
C ALA A 205 0.74 14.42 6.11
N PHE A 206 -0.40 13.93 6.59
CA PHE A 206 -1.48 13.46 5.72
C PHE A 206 -2.05 14.59 4.86
N GLY A 207 -2.35 15.75 5.45
CA GLY A 207 -2.90 16.91 4.73
C GLY A 207 -1.94 17.45 3.66
N ASP A 208 -0.65 17.54 4.00
CA ASP A 208 0.40 17.98 3.07
C ASP A 208 0.57 16.99 1.91
N ALA A 209 0.58 15.68 2.19
CA ALA A 209 0.65 14.65 1.17
C ALA A 209 -0.58 14.66 0.25
N ALA A 210 -1.79 14.76 0.80
CA ALA A 210 -3.03 14.80 0.04
C ALA A 210 -3.10 16.04 -0.86
N ARG A 211 -2.60 17.18 -0.36
CA ARG A 211 -2.45 18.40 -1.15
C ARG A 211 -1.44 18.20 -2.29
N SER A 212 -0.29 17.57 -2.02
CA SER A 212 0.72 17.27 -3.04
C SER A 212 0.14 16.41 -4.17
N VAL A 213 -0.53 15.29 -3.84
CA VAL A 213 -1.21 14.43 -4.83
C VAL A 213 -2.24 15.22 -5.63
N SER A 214 -3.06 16.04 -4.97
CA SER A 214 -4.04 16.90 -5.64
C SER A 214 -3.41 17.89 -6.62
N LEU A 215 -2.26 18.47 -6.28
CA LEU A 215 -1.54 19.39 -7.16
C LEU A 215 -0.97 18.67 -8.39
N VAL A 216 -0.40 17.47 -8.22
CA VAL A 216 0.06 16.64 -9.33
C VAL A 216 -1.11 16.28 -10.25
N ILE A 217 -2.24 15.81 -9.71
CA ILE A 217 -3.45 15.52 -10.48
C ILE A 217 -3.91 16.74 -11.29
N ARG A 218 -3.95 17.92 -10.66
CA ARG A 218 -4.32 19.16 -11.35
C ARG A 218 -3.35 19.53 -12.47
N SER A 219 -2.04 19.39 -12.24
CA SER A 219 -1.00 19.66 -13.24
C SER A 219 -1.13 18.73 -14.45
N VAL A 220 -1.25 17.42 -14.20
CA VAL A 220 -1.42 16.40 -15.24
C VAL A 220 -2.71 16.63 -16.01
N ALA A 221 -3.83 16.91 -15.34
CA ALA A 221 -5.11 17.19 -15.99
C ALA A 221 -5.02 18.41 -16.93
N ALA A 222 -4.42 19.51 -16.47
CA ALA A 222 -4.26 20.73 -17.25
C ALA A 222 -3.43 20.49 -18.52
N ARG A 223 -2.30 19.76 -18.40
CA ARG A 223 -1.43 19.43 -19.53
C ARG A 223 -2.09 18.51 -20.57
N ASN A 224 -3.04 17.69 -20.14
CA ASN A 224 -3.74 16.74 -21.00
C ASN A 224 -5.13 17.24 -21.45
N ASN A 225 -5.48 18.50 -21.16
CA ASN A 225 -6.79 19.11 -21.46
C ASN A 225 -7.98 18.29 -20.92
N ILE A 226 -7.81 17.66 -19.76
CA ILE A 226 -8.87 16.89 -19.08
C ILE A 226 -9.51 17.79 -18.02
N THR A 227 -10.82 17.94 -18.07
CA THR A 227 -11.57 18.63 -17.02
C THR A 227 -11.76 17.69 -15.84
N ILE A 228 -11.35 18.14 -14.65
CA ILE A 228 -11.58 17.46 -13.38
C ILE A 228 -12.41 18.37 -12.49
N ASP A 229 -13.35 17.82 -11.74
CA ASP A 229 -14.20 18.61 -10.85
C ASP A 229 -13.33 19.32 -9.80
N THR A 230 -13.50 20.64 -9.70
CA THR A 230 -12.74 21.46 -8.75
C THR A 230 -13.27 21.36 -7.32
N ASN A 231 -14.49 20.84 -7.14
CA ASN A 231 -15.28 20.91 -5.91
C ASN A 231 -15.45 19.57 -5.17
N VAL A 232 -14.63 18.55 -5.46
CA VAL A 232 -14.57 17.32 -4.66
C VAL A 232 -13.47 17.45 -3.60
#